data_AF-A0A359E1F4-F1
#
_entry.id   AF-A0A359E1F4-F1
#
_cell.length_a   1.000
_cell.length_b   1.000
_cell.length_c   1.000
_cell.angle_alpha   90.00
_cell.angle_beta   90.00
_cell.angle_gamma   90.00
#
_symmetry.space_group_name_H-M   'P 1'
#
loop_
_entity.id
_entity.type
_entity.pdbx_description
1 polymer ?
#
loop_
_entity_poly.entity_id
_entity_poly.type
_entity_poly.pdbx_seq_one_letter_code
_entity_poly.pdbx_strand_id
1 'polypeptide(L)'
;TDKERFTFHVDSINFTYNVNGNRLVKGDSLSEEKEERWASYSPDSTWIAFAKNHDLFVMRADDEDSTEIQLTVDGEKWFSYQADDSDTTSDERLRARANWFEDSQKLWVKRQDKRLVDDLWVINSLGDRPTLETYK
;
A
#
# COMPACT_ATOMS: atom_id res chain seq x y z
N THR A 1 -34.44 17.84 -9.37
CA THR A 1 -33.25 17.06 -8.99
C THR A 1 -32.36 16.96 -10.20
N ASP A 2 -31.15 17.49 -10.09
CA ASP A 2 -30.25 17.93 -11.17
C ASP A 2 -29.60 16.74 -11.92
N LYS A 3 -30.39 15.98 -12.69
CA LYS A 3 -29.97 14.75 -13.41
C LYS A 3 -29.20 15.01 -14.71
N GLU A 4 -28.81 16.25 -14.98
CA GLU A 4 -28.41 16.72 -16.32
C GLU A 4 -26.91 17.09 -16.41
N ARG A 5 -26.18 16.94 -15.30
CA ARG A 5 -24.72 17.11 -15.23
C ARG A 5 -24.12 16.02 -14.36
N PHE A 6 -22.98 15.47 -14.78
CA PHE A 6 -22.16 14.62 -13.93
C PHE A 6 -20.69 15.06 -13.98
N THR A 7 -19.99 14.81 -12.88
CA THR A 7 -18.58 15.14 -12.72
C THR A 7 -17.78 13.84 -12.66
N PHE A 8 -16.62 13.83 -13.29
CA PHE A 8 -15.65 12.75 -13.22
C PHE A 8 -14.25 13.36 -13.30
N HIS A 9 -13.22 12.59 -12.97
CA HIS A 9 -11.84 13.01 -13.10
C HIS A 9 -11.08 12.08 -14.04
N VAL A 10 -10.13 12.65 -14.78
CA VAL A 10 -9.13 11.89 -15.55
C VAL A 10 -7.78 12.44 -15.11
N ASP A 11 -6.92 11.56 -14.64
CA ASP A 11 -5.73 11.92 -13.85
C ASP A 11 -6.15 12.86 -12.71
N SER A 12 -5.39 13.93 -12.52
CA SER A 12 -5.62 14.96 -11.50
C SER A 12 -6.48 16.10 -12.03
N ILE A 13 -7.36 15.89 -13.02
CA ILE A 13 -8.17 16.95 -13.64
C ILE A 13 -9.66 16.62 -13.54
N ASN A 14 -10.42 17.54 -12.95
CA ASN A 14 -11.89 17.43 -12.93
C ASN A 14 -12.51 17.77 -14.28
N PHE A 15 -13.56 17.06 -14.63
CA PHE A 15 -14.40 17.31 -15.79
C PHE A 15 -15.86 17.31 -15.38
N THR A 16 -16.59 18.31 -15.87
CA THR A 16 -18.05 18.37 -15.74
C THR A 16 -18.65 18.18 -17.13
N TYR A 17 -19.45 17.14 -17.31
CA TYR A 17 -20.17 16.89 -18.55
C TYR A 17 -21.64 17.30 -18.39
N ASN A 18 -22.12 18.14 -19.32
CA ASN A 18 -23.51 18.52 -19.43
C ASN A 18 -24.16 17.79 -20.61
N VAL A 19 -25.15 16.96 -20.30
CA VAL A 19 -25.79 16.03 -21.24
C VAL A 19 -26.66 16.76 -22.29
N ASN A 20 -27.29 17.88 -21.93
CA ASN A 20 -28.21 18.59 -22.83
C ASN A 20 -27.50 19.35 -23.96
N GLY A 21 -26.26 19.78 -23.70
CA GLY A 21 -25.49 20.61 -24.63
C GLY A 21 -24.28 19.91 -25.24
N ASN A 22 -24.09 18.60 -24.96
CA ASN A 22 -22.86 17.86 -25.27
C ASN A 22 -21.59 18.63 -24.91
N ARG A 23 -21.63 19.36 -23.77
CA ARG A 23 -20.57 20.29 -23.40
C ARG A 23 -19.75 19.71 -22.28
N LEU A 24 -18.48 19.47 -22.58
CA LEU A 24 -17.45 19.10 -21.61
C LEU A 24 -16.77 20.38 -21.10
N VAL A 25 -16.74 20.57 -19.79
CA VAL A 25 -16.00 21.67 -19.15
C VAL A 25 -14.86 21.05 -18.36
N LYS A 26 -13.63 21.47 -18.69
CA LYS A 26 -12.45 21.16 -17.89
C LYS A 26 -12.48 22.04 -16.63
N GLY A 27 -12.53 21.41 -15.48
CA GLY A 27 -12.43 22.06 -14.17
C GLY A 27 -10.99 22.19 -13.70
N ASP A 28 -10.83 22.58 -12.44
CA ASP A 28 -9.51 22.70 -11.82
C ASP A 28 -8.84 21.34 -11.65
N SER A 29 -7.51 21.36 -11.65
CA SER A 29 -6.74 20.20 -11.27
C SER A 29 -6.97 19.89 -9.80
N LEU A 30 -7.35 18.64 -9.50
CA LEU A 30 -7.24 18.10 -8.15
C LEU A 30 -5.76 18.14 -7.77
N SER A 31 -5.46 18.53 -6.53
CA SER A 31 -4.15 18.20 -5.96
C SER A 31 -3.99 16.69 -6.02
N GLU A 32 -2.86 16.20 -6.54
CA GLU A 32 -2.51 14.80 -6.40
C GLU A 32 -2.46 14.49 -4.89
N GLU A 33 -3.47 13.77 -4.39
CA GLU A 33 -3.39 13.19 -3.07
C GLU A 33 -2.18 12.26 -3.09
N LYS A 34 -1.23 12.53 -2.20
CA LYS A 34 0.01 11.77 -2.13
C LYS A 34 -0.35 10.35 -1.72
N GLU A 35 -0.35 9.41 -2.66
CA GLU A 35 -0.60 8.01 -2.36
C GLU A 35 0.38 7.52 -1.30
N GLU A 36 -0.17 7.14 -0.14
CA GLU A 36 0.58 6.56 0.94
C GLU A 36 0.92 5.12 0.56
N ARG A 37 2.13 4.90 0.03
CA ARG A 37 2.58 3.58 -0.48
C ARG A 37 2.51 2.44 0.54
N TRP A 38 2.42 2.76 1.82
CA TRP A 38 2.27 1.79 2.91
C TRP A 38 0.82 1.32 3.10
N ALA A 39 -0.17 2.14 2.72
CA ALA A 39 -1.59 1.90 2.96
C ALA A 39 -2.19 0.99 1.88
N SER A 40 -2.77 -0.13 2.29
CA SER A 40 -3.58 -0.99 1.42
C SER A 40 -5.06 -0.86 1.80
N TYR A 41 -5.79 -0.06 1.05
CA TYR A 41 -7.22 0.18 1.27
C TYR A 41 -8.07 -1.04 0.90
N SER A 42 -9.11 -1.29 1.70
CA SER A 42 -10.22 -2.15 1.31
C SER A 42 -10.96 -1.55 0.11
N PRO A 43 -11.67 -2.36 -0.72
CA PRO A 43 -12.38 -1.86 -1.91
C PRO A 43 -13.39 -0.74 -1.67
N ASP A 44 -14.02 -0.73 -0.48
CA ASP A 44 -14.95 0.30 -0.03
C ASP A 44 -14.26 1.47 0.70
N SER A 45 -12.93 1.47 0.78
CA SER A 45 -12.09 2.44 1.48
C SER A 45 -12.36 2.58 2.98
N THR A 46 -13.05 1.64 3.62
CA THR A 46 -13.32 1.70 5.07
C THR A 46 -12.08 1.35 5.91
N TRP A 47 -11.27 0.40 5.43
CA TRP A 47 -10.14 -0.16 6.16
C TRP A 47 -8.82 0.05 5.42
N ILE A 48 -7.75 0.22 6.19
CA ILE A 48 -6.38 0.19 5.71
C ILE A 48 -5.69 -1.01 6.34
N ALA A 49 -5.14 -1.90 5.51
CA ALA A 49 -4.20 -2.91 5.94
C ALA A 49 -2.77 -2.40 5.74
N PHE A 50 -1.93 -2.63 6.74
CA PHE A 50 -0.50 -2.30 6.69
C PHE A 50 0.27 -3.30 7.55
N ALA A 51 1.59 -3.26 7.45
CA ALA A 51 2.46 -4.08 8.24
C ALA A 51 3.42 -3.20 9.05
N LYS A 52 3.75 -3.66 10.25
CA LYS A 52 4.63 -2.95 11.18
C LYS A 52 5.36 -4.00 12.00
N ASN A 53 6.67 -3.89 12.13
CA ASN A 53 7.50 -4.87 12.85
C ASN A 53 7.25 -6.30 12.38
N HIS A 54 7.16 -6.47 11.07
CA HIS A 54 6.84 -7.72 10.36
C HIS A 54 5.44 -8.30 10.55
N ASP A 55 4.61 -7.78 11.46
CA ASP A 55 3.24 -8.21 11.70
C ASP A 55 2.20 -7.44 10.88
N LEU A 56 1.02 -8.03 10.73
CA LEU A 56 -0.12 -7.47 10.00
C LEU A 56 -1.05 -6.71 10.95
N PHE A 57 -1.44 -5.51 10.52
CA PHE A 57 -2.35 -4.62 11.22
C PHE A 57 -3.46 -4.12 10.29
N VAL A 58 -4.57 -3.71 10.88
CA VAL A 58 -5.64 -2.95 10.21
C VAL A 58 -6.05 -1.73 11.03
N MET A 59 -6.49 -0.69 10.36
CA MET A 59 -7.06 0.53 10.98
C MET A 59 -8.16 1.12 10.10
N ARG A 60 -8.97 2.01 10.67
CA ARG A 60 -10.02 2.75 9.95
C ARG A 60 -9.39 3.83 9.08
N ALA A 61 -9.85 3.98 7.84
CA ALA A 61 -9.32 4.98 6.91
C ALA A 61 -9.82 6.40 7.19
N ASP A 62 -11.01 6.52 7.77
CA ASP A 62 -11.72 7.79 8.00
C ASP A 62 -11.38 8.46 9.34
N ASP A 63 -10.41 7.92 10.07
CA ASP A 63 -10.03 8.36 11.41
C ASP A 63 -8.50 8.37 11.55
N GLU A 64 -7.95 9.59 11.57
CA GLU A 64 -6.50 9.83 11.73
C GLU A 64 -5.96 9.31 13.06
N ASP A 65 -6.80 9.29 14.11
CA ASP A 65 -6.48 8.77 15.44
C ASP A 65 -6.92 7.31 15.62
N SER A 66 -7.27 6.63 14.53
CA SER A 66 -7.79 5.26 14.61
C SER A 66 -6.80 4.31 15.27
N THR A 67 -7.34 3.46 16.14
CA THR A 67 -6.55 2.45 16.85
C THR A 67 -6.04 1.39 15.86
N GLU A 68 -4.73 1.16 15.85
CA GLU A 68 -4.10 0.06 15.10
C GLU A 68 -4.52 -1.28 15.72
N ILE A 69 -5.18 -2.13 14.95
CA ILE A 69 -5.61 -3.47 15.38
C ILE A 69 -4.62 -4.49 14.83
N GLN A 70 -3.86 -5.13 15.71
CA GLN A 70 -2.93 -6.20 15.36
C GLN A 70 -3.69 -7.49 15.05
N LEU A 71 -3.45 -8.07 13.88
CA LEU A 71 -4.06 -9.34 13.45
C LEU A 71 -3.13 -10.53 13.67
N THR A 72 -1.83 -10.32 13.72
CA THR A 72 -0.81 -11.38 13.78
C THR A 72 0.30 -11.01 14.77
N VAL A 73 0.96 -12.01 15.34
CA VAL A 73 2.06 -11.83 16.31
C VAL A 73 3.26 -12.75 15.99
N ASP A 74 3.25 -13.34 14.80
CA ASP A 74 4.20 -14.36 14.35
C ASP A 74 5.03 -13.90 13.16
N GLY A 75 4.93 -12.61 12.80
CA GLY A 75 5.77 -11.98 11.80
C GLY A 75 7.19 -11.79 12.31
N GLU A 76 8.16 -12.15 11.49
CA GLU A 76 9.57 -11.83 11.75
C GLU A 76 10.32 -11.66 10.44
N LYS A 77 11.59 -11.22 10.54
CA LYS A 77 12.49 -11.10 9.39
C LYS A 77 12.53 -12.42 8.62
N TRP A 78 12.44 -12.34 7.29
CA TRP A 78 12.40 -13.49 6.38
C TRP A 78 11.15 -14.38 6.48
N PHE A 79 10.19 -14.06 7.35
CA PHE A 79 8.86 -14.68 7.42
C PHE A 79 7.79 -13.62 7.72
N SER A 80 7.78 -12.57 6.90
CA SER A 80 7.09 -11.33 7.20
C SER A 80 5.75 -11.17 6.48
N TYR A 81 4.85 -10.39 7.08
CA TYR A 81 3.66 -9.84 6.41
C TYR A 81 3.96 -8.56 5.61
N GLN A 82 5.14 -7.96 5.80
CA GLN A 82 5.61 -6.79 5.06
C GLN A 82 6.01 -7.16 3.63
N ALA A 83 5.87 -6.21 2.71
CA ALA A 83 6.40 -6.34 1.35
C ALA A 83 7.91 -6.57 1.38
N ASP A 84 8.63 -5.76 2.17
CA ASP A 84 10.06 -5.95 2.48
C ASP A 84 10.20 -6.87 3.71
N ASP A 85 10.60 -8.12 3.47
CA ASP A 85 10.84 -9.11 4.52
C ASP A 85 12.25 -9.02 5.13
N SER A 86 13.10 -8.15 4.58
CA SER A 86 14.48 -7.94 5.01
C SER A 86 14.68 -6.72 5.91
N ASP A 87 13.66 -5.85 6.04
CA ASP A 87 13.75 -4.63 6.83
C ASP A 87 14.14 -4.93 8.29
N THR A 88 15.02 -4.10 8.82
CA THR A 88 15.47 -4.15 10.22
C THR A 88 15.46 -2.77 10.87
N THR A 89 14.94 -1.75 10.17
CA THR A 89 15.25 -0.35 10.48
C THR A 89 14.04 0.52 10.73
N SER A 90 12.82 0.06 10.41
CA SER A 90 11.61 0.87 10.57
C SER A 90 10.64 0.28 11.61
N ASP A 91 10.25 1.10 12.58
CA ASP A 91 9.01 0.93 13.37
C ASP A 91 7.82 1.63 12.67
N GLU A 92 8.01 2.04 11.40
CA GLU A 92 7.03 2.76 10.60
C GLU A 92 5.98 1.82 10.00
N ARG A 93 4.90 2.38 9.47
CA ARG A 93 3.92 1.61 8.69
C ARG A 93 4.52 1.31 7.32
N LEU A 94 4.58 0.03 6.99
CA LEU A 94 5.03 -0.47 5.70
C LEU A 94 3.89 -1.15 4.95
N ARG A 95 4.08 -1.27 3.64
CA ARG A 95 3.13 -1.98 2.78
C ARG A 95 3.03 -3.44 3.23
N ALA A 96 1.82 -3.90 3.55
CA ALA A 96 1.54 -5.31 3.77
C ALA A 96 1.43 -6.07 2.44
N ARG A 97 1.68 -7.38 2.48
CA ARG A 97 1.37 -8.33 1.38
C ARG A 97 -0.12 -8.71 1.34
N ALA A 98 -0.98 -7.89 1.94
CA ALA A 98 -2.40 -8.13 2.07
C ALA A 98 -3.14 -7.89 0.74
N ASN A 99 -4.12 -8.74 0.49
CA ASN A 99 -5.06 -8.61 -0.62
C ASN A 99 -6.47 -8.69 -0.06
N TRP A 100 -7.25 -7.64 -0.30
CA TRP A 100 -8.63 -7.57 0.16
C TRP A 100 -9.56 -8.37 -0.76
N PHE A 101 -10.61 -8.95 -0.17
CA PHE A 101 -11.75 -9.46 -0.91
C PHE A 101 -12.64 -8.29 -1.37
N GLU A 102 -13.38 -8.48 -2.47
CA GLU A 102 -14.26 -7.45 -3.06
C GLU A 102 -15.33 -6.94 -2.09
N ASP A 103 -15.75 -7.75 -1.12
CA ASP A 103 -16.75 -7.40 -0.12
C ASP A 103 -16.21 -6.58 1.07
N SER A 104 -14.90 -6.27 1.08
CA SER A 104 -14.20 -5.57 2.16
C SER A 104 -14.26 -6.24 3.54
N GLN A 105 -14.76 -7.47 3.66
CA GLN A 105 -14.94 -8.13 4.95
C GLN A 105 -13.73 -8.98 5.36
N LYS A 106 -12.93 -9.39 4.39
CA LYS A 106 -11.80 -10.29 4.59
C LYS A 106 -10.60 -9.80 3.79
N LEU A 107 -9.43 -10.29 4.19
CA LEU A 107 -8.20 -10.21 3.43
C LEU A 107 -7.48 -11.55 3.49
N TRP A 108 -6.55 -11.76 2.57
CA TRP A 108 -5.60 -12.87 2.62
C TRP A 108 -4.18 -12.36 2.40
N VAL A 109 -3.21 -13.10 2.95
CA VAL A 109 -1.79 -12.83 2.77
C VAL A 109 -1.09 -14.10 2.29
N LYS A 110 -0.20 -13.95 1.31
CA LYS A 110 0.79 -14.97 0.94
C LYS A 110 2.17 -14.46 1.34
N ARG A 111 2.83 -15.21 2.21
CA ARG A 111 4.22 -14.98 2.61
C ARG A 111 5.09 -16.19 2.30
N GLN A 112 6.39 -15.97 2.21
CA GLN A 112 7.40 -17.01 2.05
C GLN A 112 8.19 -17.09 3.35
N ASP A 113 8.56 -18.31 3.75
CA ASP A 113 9.48 -18.53 4.85
C ASP A 113 10.88 -18.76 4.29
N LYS A 114 11.74 -17.76 4.45
CA LYS A 114 13.14 -17.79 4.02
C LYS A 114 14.09 -17.89 5.22
N ARG A 115 13.60 -18.15 6.44
CA ARG A 115 14.43 -18.20 7.65
C ARG A 115 15.50 -19.30 7.59
N LEU A 116 15.21 -20.39 6.89
CA LEU A 116 16.12 -21.54 6.68
C LEU A 116 16.84 -21.51 5.33
N VAL A 117 16.71 -20.43 4.57
CA VAL A 117 17.47 -20.24 3.33
C VAL A 117 18.81 -19.61 3.72
N ASP A 118 19.91 -20.15 3.23
CA ASP A 118 21.24 -19.57 3.49
C ASP A 118 21.42 -18.24 2.74
N ASP A 119 22.27 -17.38 3.28
CA ASP A 119 22.62 -16.11 2.63
C ASP A 119 23.54 -16.38 1.42
N LEU A 120 23.29 -15.67 0.31
CA LEU A 120 24.21 -15.58 -0.81
C LEU A 120 24.95 -14.24 -0.77
N TRP A 121 26.27 -14.31 -0.67
CA TRP A 121 27.14 -13.14 -0.72
C TRP A 121 27.72 -12.95 -2.12
N VAL A 122 27.54 -11.75 -2.67
CA VAL A 122 28.15 -11.33 -3.93
C VAL A 122 29.12 -10.20 -3.64
N ILE A 123 30.37 -10.35 -4.11
CA ILE A 123 31.37 -9.28 -4.05
C ILE A 123 31.29 -8.49 -5.35
N ASN A 124 30.92 -7.22 -5.24
CA ASN A 124 30.96 -6.29 -6.36
C ASN A 124 32.30 -5.55 -6.34
N SER A 125 33.11 -5.77 -7.39
CA SER A 125 34.47 -5.22 -7.51
C SER A 125 34.61 -4.19 -8.63
N LEU A 126 33.52 -3.63 -9.14
CA LEU A 126 33.54 -2.68 -10.26
C LEU A 126 33.86 -1.23 -9.83
N GLY A 127 33.82 -0.92 -8.53
CA GLY A 127 34.18 0.39 -7.98
C GLY A 127 35.59 0.46 -7.37
N ASP A 128 35.99 1.65 -6.90
CA ASP A 128 37.32 1.89 -6.29
C ASP A 128 37.61 1.00 -5.06
N ARG A 129 36.58 0.54 -4.37
CA ARG A 129 36.66 -0.42 -3.26
C ARG A 129 35.59 -1.50 -3.43
N PRO A 130 35.90 -2.79 -3.21
CA PRO A 130 34.90 -3.85 -3.24
C PRO A 130 33.79 -3.63 -2.21
N THR A 131 32.55 -3.95 -2.58
CA THR A 131 31.39 -3.98 -1.68
C THR A 131 30.82 -5.39 -1.55
N LEU A 132 30.19 -5.68 -0.41
CA LEU A 132 29.53 -6.95 -0.14
C LEU A 132 28.01 -6.76 -0.26
N GLU A 133 27.39 -7.49 -1.17
CA GLU A 133 25.94 -7.55 -1.34
C GLU A 133 25.44 -8.88 -0.78
N THR A 134 24.33 -8.86 -0.04
CA THR A 134 23.75 -10.05 0.61
C THR A 134 22.35 -10.28 0.06
N TYR A 135 22.07 -11.51 -0.36
CA TYR A 135 20.81 -11.94 -0.98
C TYR A 135 20.19 -13.13 -0.25
N LYS A 136 18.85 -13.22 -0.30
CA LYS A 136 18.03 -14.37 0.11
C LYS A 136 16.90 -14.69 -0.86
#